data_AF-A0A963C416-F1
#
_entry.id   AF-A0A963C416-F1
#
_cell.length_a   1.000
_cell.length_b   1.000
_cell.length_c   1.000
_cell.angle_alpha   90.00
_cell.angle_beta   90.00
_cell.angle_gamma   90.00
#
_symmetry.space_group_name_H-M   'P 1'
#
loop_
_entity.id
_entity.type
_entity.pdbx_description
1 polymer ?
#
loop_
_entity_poly.entity_id
_entity_poly.type
_entity_poly.pdbx_seq_one_letter_code
_entity_poly.pdbx_strand_id
1 'polypeptide(L)'
;MPTRALALFLLSLFSVLGRAACPPHDFAEPARIRIQGDAVMIVVHATATHDARYSAKRGVDEAVRFAKNNKIPVIYLQDDTPGQHYYMADCHPDYWAFSQGGEISFDVPPSHLYIVGGHLELCLSAALHDILHQWAKKPPRNLSVTYFMDAIYSNGKLVDPAEPFYGDFVKFMNVVTYGRPGGEHWPKLSLLETMGVIIREDHEMLYLKQVLPRWDRTFPPAYRVEMQLNDSVKKVLRPAAGWHPPTLTFHFVDSALNLSDMPRPHGN
;
A
#
# COMPACT_ATOMS: atom_id res chain seq x y z
N MET A 1 -8.00 39.77 -37.91
CA MET A 1 -6.74 39.30 -37.31
C MET A 1 -7.01 38.62 -35.96
N PRO A 2 -7.39 37.33 -35.91
CA PRO A 2 -7.72 36.62 -34.67
C PRO A 2 -6.60 35.68 -34.20
N THR A 3 -5.40 35.77 -34.76
CA THR A 3 -4.32 34.80 -34.56
C THR A 3 -3.54 34.99 -33.25
N ARG A 4 -3.52 36.20 -32.68
CA ARG A 4 -2.82 36.47 -31.41
C ARG A 4 -3.58 35.97 -30.17
N ALA A 5 -4.91 35.97 -30.20
CA ALA A 5 -5.74 35.51 -29.09
C ALA A 5 -5.72 33.97 -28.95
N LEU A 6 -5.67 33.25 -30.08
CA LEU A 6 -5.62 31.78 -30.09
C LEU A 6 -4.29 31.24 -29.53
N ALA A 7 -3.17 31.91 -29.79
CA ALA A 7 -1.85 31.53 -29.31
C ALA A 7 -1.69 31.67 -27.79
N LEU A 8 -2.27 32.73 -27.19
CA LEU A 8 -2.28 32.93 -25.74
C LEU A 8 -3.18 31.92 -25.02
N PHE A 9 -4.30 31.52 -25.63
CA PHE A 9 -5.19 30.49 -25.09
C PHE A 9 -4.53 29.10 -25.11
N LEU A 10 -3.80 28.77 -26.19
CA LEU A 10 -3.02 27.53 -26.29
C LEU A 10 -1.86 27.49 -25.28
N LEU A 11 -1.13 28.59 -25.06
CA LEU A 11 -0.07 28.65 -24.03
C LEU A 11 -0.60 28.51 -22.60
N SER A 12 -1.82 29.00 -22.31
CA SER A 12 -2.46 28.77 -21.00
C SER A 12 -2.93 27.31 -20.81
N LEU A 13 -3.32 26.63 -21.89
CA LEU A 13 -3.73 25.21 -21.84
C LEU A 13 -2.54 24.25 -21.66
N PHE A 14 -1.34 24.62 -22.12
CA PHE A 14 -0.12 23.83 -21.90
C PHE A 14 0.52 24.04 -20.52
N SER A 15 0.10 25.04 -19.74
CA SER A 15 0.63 25.28 -18.38
C SER A 15 0.10 24.28 -17.34
N VAL A 16 -0.95 23.52 -17.68
CA VAL A 16 -1.64 22.60 -16.76
C VAL A 16 -1.16 21.15 -16.91
N LEU A 17 -0.36 20.83 -17.93
CA LEU A 17 0.06 19.45 -18.24
C LEU A 17 1.45 19.07 -17.68
N GLY A 18 2.00 19.84 -16.74
CA GLY A 18 3.37 19.66 -16.25
C GLY A 18 3.59 19.92 -14.76
N ARG A 19 2.58 19.72 -13.90
CA ARG A 19 2.77 19.81 -12.44
C ARG A 19 2.13 18.64 -11.71
N ALA A 20 2.98 17.70 -11.30
CA ALA A 20 2.99 17.21 -9.92
C ALA A 20 4.25 16.37 -9.67
N ALA A 21 5.37 17.05 -9.50
CA ALA A 21 6.24 16.78 -8.37
C ALA A 21 5.66 17.65 -7.25
N CYS A 22 5.32 17.10 -6.09
CA CYS A 22 4.84 17.94 -4.99
C CYS A 22 5.80 19.11 -4.72
N PRO A 23 5.31 20.29 -4.29
CA PRO A 23 6.21 21.39 -3.97
C PRO A 23 7.24 20.94 -2.92
N PRO A 24 8.42 21.58 -2.86
CA PRO A 24 9.36 21.34 -1.78
C PRO A 24 8.67 21.44 -0.43
N HIS A 25 8.95 20.48 0.44
CA HIS A 25 8.33 20.34 1.75
C HIS A 25 9.37 19.85 2.74
N ASP A 26 9.11 20.10 4.02
CA ASP A 26 9.95 19.61 5.10
C ASP A 26 9.44 18.26 5.62
N PHE A 27 10.35 17.42 6.10
CA PHE A 27 9.99 16.22 6.84
C PHE A 27 9.60 16.58 8.28
N ALA A 28 8.54 15.97 8.77
CA ALA A 28 8.16 16.05 10.16
C ALA A 28 9.19 15.31 11.03
N GLU A 29 9.60 15.96 12.13
CA GLU A 29 10.35 15.26 13.18
C GLU A 29 9.51 14.10 13.74
N PRO A 30 10.05 12.88 13.91
CA PRO A 30 9.26 11.73 14.33
C PRO A 30 8.50 11.94 15.65
N ALA A 31 9.08 12.69 16.59
CA ALA A 31 8.44 13.03 17.87
C ALA A 31 7.23 13.98 17.75
N ARG A 32 7.08 14.68 16.61
CA ARG A 32 5.99 15.61 16.33
C ARG A 32 4.85 14.98 15.54
N ILE A 33 5.03 13.77 15.00
CA ILE A 33 3.97 13.06 14.30
C ILE A 33 2.93 12.61 15.32
N ARG A 34 1.74 13.20 15.24
CA ARG A 34 0.59 12.87 16.09
C ARG A 34 -0.54 12.35 15.23
N ILE A 35 -0.85 11.07 15.38
CA ILE A 35 -1.89 10.36 14.64
C ILE A 35 -3.14 10.32 15.52
N GLN A 36 -4.23 10.91 15.04
CA GLN A 36 -5.52 10.95 15.74
C GLN A 36 -6.50 9.93 15.15
N GLY A 37 -7.39 9.39 15.97
CA GLY A 37 -8.40 8.42 15.56
C GLY A 37 -7.92 6.96 15.61
N ASP A 38 -8.78 6.06 15.14
CA ASP A 38 -8.58 4.61 15.22
C ASP A 38 -7.91 4.00 13.99
N ALA A 39 -7.72 4.81 12.94
CA ALA A 39 -7.13 4.40 11.67
C ALA A 39 -6.04 5.36 11.18
N VAL A 40 -5.11 4.86 10.37
CA VAL A 40 -4.11 5.65 9.64
C VAL A 40 -3.80 5.02 8.30
N MET A 41 -3.50 5.85 7.29
CA MET A 41 -2.94 5.42 6.02
C MET A 41 -1.45 5.75 5.95
N ILE A 42 -0.64 4.76 5.59
CA ILE A 42 0.79 4.94 5.32
C ILE A 42 1.04 4.62 3.85
N VAL A 43 1.59 5.60 3.13
CA VAL A 43 2.01 5.47 1.73
C VAL A 43 3.53 5.29 1.71
N VAL A 44 3.98 4.11 1.32
CA VAL A 44 5.41 3.75 1.32
C VAL A 44 6.00 3.97 -0.06
N HIS A 45 6.96 4.90 -0.19
CA HIS A 45 7.82 5.05 -1.38
C HIS A 45 7.14 4.99 -2.75
N ALA A 46 5.95 5.61 -2.87
CA ALA A 46 5.17 5.68 -4.11
C ALA A 46 5.88 6.54 -5.19
N THR A 47 6.87 5.92 -5.85
CA THR A 47 7.84 6.58 -6.72
C THR A 47 7.99 5.91 -8.08
N ALA A 48 8.19 6.72 -9.10
CA ALA A 48 8.53 6.29 -10.46
C ALA A 48 9.94 5.69 -10.57
N THR A 49 10.80 5.89 -9.58
CA THR A 49 12.14 5.27 -9.52
C THR A 49 12.04 3.76 -9.26
N HIS A 50 11.08 3.35 -8.42
CA HIS A 50 10.91 1.97 -7.97
C HIS A 50 9.71 1.27 -8.64
N ASP A 51 8.67 2.02 -8.98
CA ASP A 51 7.51 1.60 -9.77
C ASP A 51 7.46 2.42 -11.06
N ALA A 52 8.33 2.04 -11.98
CA ALA A 52 8.57 2.84 -13.15
C ALA A 52 7.58 2.56 -14.31
N ARG A 53 6.65 1.62 -14.10
CA ARG A 53 5.42 1.47 -14.88
C ARG A 53 4.27 2.32 -14.33
N TYR A 54 4.43 2.93 -13.16
CA TYR A 54 3.34 3.56 -12.41
C TYR A 54 2.19 2.57 -12.16
N SER A 55 2.49 1.28 -11.96
CA SER A 55 1.49 0.22 -11.83
C SER A 55 0.57 0.44 -10.63
N ALA A 56 1.10 1.02 -9.55
CA ALA A 56 0.34 1.32 -8.35
C ALA A 56 -0.21 2.76 -8.29
N LYS A 57 0.21 3.66 -9.21
CA LYS A 57 -0.10 5.10 -9.11
C LYS A 57 -1.60 5.37 -8.96
N ARG A 58 -2.41 4.78 -9.85
CA ARG A 58 -3.88 4.99 -9.80
C ARG A 58 -4.45 4.53 -8.47
N GLY A 59 -4.10 3.31 -8.01
CA GLY A 59 -4.58 2.79 -6.74
C GLY A 59 -4.15 3.64 -5.55
N VAL A 60 -2.91 4.16 -5.55
CA VAL A 60 -2.42 5.08 -4.51
C VAL A 60 -3.24 6.37 -4.50
N ASP A 61 -3.50 6.96 -5.65
CA ASP A 61 -4.31 8.19 -5.76
C ASP A 61 -5.75 7.97 -5.23
N GLU A 62 -6.36 6.83 -5.56
CA GLU A 62 -7.69 6.44 -5.06
C GLU A 62 -7.68 6.16 -3.55
N ALA A 63 -6.66 5.47 -3.04
CA ALA A 63 -6.51 5.16 -1.63
C ALA A 63 -6.36 6.45 -0.80
N VAL A 64 -5.50 7.38 -1.23
CA VAL A 64 -5.35 8.66 -0.54
C VAL A 64 -6.66 9.44 -0.56
N ARG A 65 -7.38 9.46 -1.69
CA ARG A 65 -8.70 10.09 -1.77
C ARG A 65 -9.70 9.45 -0.81
N PHE A 66 -9.75 8.13 -0.74
CA PHE A 66 -10.56 7.39 0.22
C PHE A 66 -10.22 7.80 1.67
N ALA A 67 -8.94 7.85 2.02
CA ALA A 67 -8.50 8.25 3.35
C ALA A 67 -8.97 9.67 3.70
N LYS A 68 -8.74 10.64 2.80
CA LYS A 68 -9.17 12.03 3.00
C LYS A 68 -10.70 12.16 3.13
N ASN A 69 -11.46 11.45 2.30
CA ASN A 69 -12.93 11.44 2.37
C ASN A 69 -13.47 10.86 3.70
N ASN A 70 -12.70 9.97 4.34
CA ASN A 70 -13.04 9.35 5.61
C ASN A 70 -12.29 9.96 6.81
N LYS A 71 -11.57 11.07 6.62
CA LYS A 71 -10.78 11.76 7.66
C LYS A 71 -9.75 10.84 8.34
N ILE A 72 -9.21 9.89 7.59
CA ILE A 72 -8.12 9.03 8.02
C ILE A 72 -6.81 9.80 7.79
N PRO A 73 -5.96 10.00 8.82
CA PRO A 73 -4.66 10.64 8.63
C PRO A 73 -3.80 9.89 7.62
N VAL A 74 -3.12 10.64 6.74
CA VAL A 74 -2.26 10.11 5.68
C VAL A 74 -0.81 10.50 5.96
N ILE A 75 0.09 9.53 6.01
CA ILE A 75 1.52 9.74 6.16
C ILE A 75 2.24 9.22 4.92
N TYR A 76 3.07 10.07 4.32
CA TYR A 76 3.93 9.68 3.21
C TYR A 76 5.32 9.37 3.73
N LEU A 77 5.82 8.17 3.43
CA LEU A 77 7.21 7.80 3.66
C LEU A 77 8.03 8.11 2.41
N GLN A 78 9.08 8.88 2.59
CA GLN A 78 9.97 9.31 1.51
C GLN A 78 11.43 9.10 1.88
N ASP A 79 12.20 8.56 0.93
CA ASP A 79 13.66 8.39 0.96
C ASP A 79 14.38 9.60 0.32
N ASP A 80 15.64 9.42 -0.06
CA ASP A 80 16.46 10.39 -0.78
C ASP A 80 16.15 10.50 -2.28
N THR A 81 15.16 9.77 -2.79
CA THR A 81 14.69 9.91 -4.17
C THR A 81 14.22 11.35 -4.41
N PRO A 82 14.65 12.00 -5.52
CA PRO A 82 14.20 13.35 -5.84
C PRO A 82 12.67 13.45 -5.87
N GLY A 83 12.10 14.45 -5.20
CA GLY A 83 10.65 14.63 -5.03
C GLY A 83 9.84 14.58 -6.33
N GLN A 84 10.47 14.89 -7.47
CA GLN A 84 9.85 14.79 -8.80
C GLN A 84 9.51 13.37 -9.28
N HIS A 85 10.04 12.35 -8.63
CA HIS A 85 9.71 10.97 -8.93
C HIS A 85 8.57 10.43 -8.06
N TYR A 86 8.19 11.11 -6.98
CA TYR A 86 7.01 10.75 -6.20
C TYR A 86 5.75 11.11 -6.99
N TYR A 87 4.86 10.13 -7.17
CA TYR A 87 3.77 10.24 -8.14
C TYR A 87 2.37 10.42 -7.53
N MET A 88 2.27 10.57 -6.20
CA MET A 88 1.00 10.82 -5.53
C MET A 88 0.38 12.11 -6.07
N ALA A 89 -0.89 12.06 -6.46
CA ALA A 89 -1.61 13.23 -6.97
C ALA A 89 -1.92 14.25 -5.86
N ASP A 90 -2.13 13.78 -4.63
CA ASP A 90 -2.32 14.64 -3.46
C ASP A 90 -0.97 14.96 -2.80
N CYS A 91 -0.66 16.25 -2.67
CA CYS A 91 0.57 16.75 -2.07
C CYS A 91 0.40 17.27 -0.64
N HIS A 92 -0.73 16.95 0.00
CA HIS A 92 -1.08 17.44 1.33
C HIS A 92 -1.36 16.26 2.26
N PRO A 93 -0.38 15.35 2.48
CA PRO A 93 -0.49 14.39 3.56
C PRO A 93 -0.53 15.14 4.90
N ASP A 94 -0.97 14.46 5.94
CA ASP A 94 -0.92 14.97 7.30
C ASP A 94 0.53 15.10 7.76
N TYR A 95 1.41 14.18 7.32
CA TYR A 95 2.85 14.27 7.52
C TYR A 95 3.64 13.70 6.34
N TRP A 96 4.76 14.35 6.02
CA TRP A 96 5.87 13.75 5.28
C TRP A 96 6.88 13.22 6.29
N ALA A 97 7.26 11.95 6.20
CA ALA A 97 8.24 11.33 7.09
C ALA A 97 9.39 10.76 6.27
N PHE A 98 10.62 11.08 6.69
CA PHE A 98 11.80 10.48 6.07
C PHE A 98 11.92 9.01 6.48
N SER A 99 12.17 8.15 5.50
CA SER A 99 12.37 6.72 5.65
C SER A 99 13.21 6.22 4.47
N GLN A 100 14.41 5.71 4.72
CA GLN A 100 15.32 5.27 3.66
C GLN A 100 14.89 3.93 3.06
N GLY A 101 14.45 2.99 3.90
CA GLY A 101 14.15 1.60 3.54
C GLY A 101 12.75 1.16 3.95
N GLY A 102 11.87 2.09 4.33
CA GLY A 102 10.52 1.81 4.83
C GLY A 102 10.43 1.74 6.35
N GLU A 103 11.53 1.92 7.08
CA GLU A 103 11.52 1.95 8.55
C GLU A 103 10.58 3.01 9.12
N ILE A 104 9.97 2.69 10.27
CA ILE A 104 9.04 3.58 10.98
C ILE A 104 9.70 4.11 12.25
N SER A 105 10.03 5.40 12.23
CA SER A 105 10.72 6.10 13.34
C SER A 105 9.77 6.82 14.31
N PHE A 106 8.46 6.71 14.12
CA PHE A 106 7.40 7.32 14.93
C PHE A 106 6.42 6.28 15.49
N ASP A 107 5.64 6.63 16.51
CA ASP A 107 4.64 5.72 17.10
C ASP A 107 3.43 5.61 16.17
N VAL A 108 2.89 4.40 16.01
CA VAL A 108 1.64 4.14 15.27
C VAL A 108 0.55 3.59 16.21
N PRO A 109 -0.09 4.44 17.02
CA PRO A 109 -1.13 4.02 17.98
C PRO A 109 -2.43 3.44 17.40
N PRO A 110 -2.93 3.86 16.21
CA PRO A 110 -4.17 3.32 15.65
C PRO A 110 -4.22 1.80 15.60
N SER A 111 -5.41 1.22 15.74
CA SER A 111 -5.63 -0.22 15.60
C SER A 111 -5.86 -0.65 14.16
N HIS A 112 -6.15 0.28 13.26
CA HIS A 112 -6.38 0.01 11.84
C HIS A 112 -5.33 0.72 10.99
N LEU A 113 -4.56 -0.05 10.25
CA LEU A 113 -3.60 0.45 9.26
C LEU A 113 -4.15 0.22 7.86
N TYR A 114 -4.19 1.26 7.03
CA TYR A 114 -4.23 1.13 5.58
C TYR A 114 -2.81 1.31 5.05
N ILE A 115 -2.35 0.39 4.21
CA ILE A 115 -0.99 0.44 3.67
C ILE A 115 -1.00 0.33 2.15
N VAL A 116 -0.28 1.24 1.50
CA VAL A 116 -0.18 1.36 0.04
C VAL A 116 1.23 1.80 -0.37
N GLY A 117 1.50 1.82 -1.67
CA GLY A 117 2.79 2.13 -2.26
C GLY A 117 3.61 0.87 -2.48
N GLY A 118 4.79 0.76 -1.90
CA GLY A 118 5.61 -0.42 -2.11
C GLY A 118 7.05 -0.13 -1.76
N HIS A 119 7.97 -1.02 -2.11
CA HIS A 119 7.79 -2.31 -2.75
C HIS A 119 7.25 -3.35 -1.75
N LEU A 120 6.22 -4.12 -2.12
CA LEU A 120 5.58 -5.15 -1.27
C LEU A 120 6.59 -6.03 -0.53
N GLU A 121 7.55 -6.60 -1.25
CA GLU A 121 8.55 -7.53 -0.71
C GLU A 121 9.72 -6.85 0.03
N LEU A 122 9.83 -5.52 -0.02
CA LEU A 122 10.95 -4.77 0.55
C LEU A 122 10.46 -3.70 1.53
N CYS A 123 10.47 -2.42 1.14
CA CYS A 123 10.22 -1.31 2.05
C CYS A 123 8.80 -1.31 2.64
N LEU A 124 7.79 -1.80 1.92
CA LEU A 124 6.45 -1.98 2.52
C LEU A 124 6.47 -3.07 3.59
N SER A 125 7.15 -4.19 3.34
CA SER A 125 7.34 -5.26 4.33
C SER A 125 8.12 -4.78 5.56
N ALA A 126 9.15 -3.96 5.36
CA ALA A 126 9.92 -3.34 6.45
C ALA A 126 9.05 -2.39 7.29
N ALA A 127 8.30 -1.49 6.65
CA ALA A 127 7.36 -0.59 7.32
C ALA A 127 6.37 -1.37 8.18
N LEU A 128 5.77 -2.41 7.59
CA LEU A 128 4.79 -3.21 8.28
C LEU A 128 5.42 -4.02 9.42
N HIS A 129 6.64 -4.54 9.25
CA HIS A 129 7.35 -5.23 10.31
C HIS A 129 7.51 -4.34 11.55
N ASP A 130 7.95 -3.09 11.37
CA ASP A 130 8.13 -2.14 12.45
C ASP A 130 6.80 -1.83 13.15
N ILE A 131 5.73 -1.58 12.38
CA ILE A 131 4.39 -1.28 12.94
C ILE A 131 3.87 -2.46 13.75
N LEU A 132 3.94 -3.67 13.19
CA LEU A 132 3.49 -4.88 13.89
C LEU A 132 4.29 -5.12 15.16
N HIS A 133 5.60 -4.85 15.14
CA HIS A 133 6.46 -4.98 16.32
C HIS A 133 6.14 -3.92 17.39
N GLN A 134 5.81 -2.69 16.99
CA GLN A 134 5.29 -1.68 17.91
C GLN A 134 3.97 -2.13 18.53
N TRP A 135 3.01 -2.60 17.72
CA TRP A 135 1.70 -3.08 18.18
C TRP A 135 1.80 -4.26 19.15
N ALA A 136 2.69 -5.22 18.89
CA ALA A 136 2.89 -6.37 19.76
C ALA A 136 3.39 -6.01 21.18
N LYS A 137 3.94 -4.81 21.37
CA LYS A 137 4.39 -4.28 22.67
C LYS A 137 3.30 -3.50 23.42
N LYS A 138 2.17 -3.22 22.79
CA LYS A 138 1.03 -2.50 23.40
C LYS A 138 0.07 -3.50 24.07
N PRO A 139 -0.85 -3.04 24.94
CA PRO A 139 -1.88 -3.90 25.51
C PRO A 139 -2.67 -4.66 24.43
N PRO A 140 -3.04 -5.93 24.67
CA PRO A 140 -3.75 -6.72 23.69
C PRO A 140 -5.08 -6.08 23.26
N ARG A 141 -5.32 -6.04 21.95
CA ARG A 141 -6.51 -5.46 21.32
C ARG A 141 -6.69 -6.01 19.91
N ASN A 142 -7.85 -5.75 19.32
CA ASN A 142 -8.08 -6.06 17.90
C ASN A 142 -7.30 -5.09 17.01
N LEU A 143 -6.66 -5.64 15.99
CA LEU A 143 -5.80 -4.95 15.05
C LEU A 143 -6.18 -5.35 13.63
N SER A 144 -6.10 -4.41 12.69
CA SER A 144 -6.35 -4.67 11.28
C SER A 144 -5.33 -3.96 10.40
N VAL A 145 -4.88 -4.68 9.37
CA VAL A 145 -4.08 -4.13 8.28
C VAL A 145 -4.86 -4.35 6.99
N THR A 146 -5.21 -3.26 6.30
CA THR A 146 -5.86 -3.29 4.99
C THR A 146 -4.85 -2.94 3.91
N TYR A 147 -4.70 -3.84 2.94
CA TYR A 147 -3.91 -3.67 1.73
C TYR A 147 -4.86 -3.33 0.58
N PHE A 148 -4.61 -2.20 -0.10
CA PHE A 148 -5.24 -1.94 -1.39
C PHE A 148 -4.33 -2.50 -2.48
N MET A 149 -4.73 -3.62 -3.08
CA MET A 149 -3.86 -4.41 -3.95
C MET A 149 -3.53 -3.68 -5.27
N ASP A 150 -4.44 -2.85 -5.79
CA ASP A 150 -4.18 -1.97 -6.94
C ASP A 150 -3.23 -0.80 -6.61
N ALA A 151 -3.06 -0.50 -5.32
CA ALA A 151 -2.22 0.58 -4.81
C ALA A 151 -0.86 0.08 -4.30
N ILE A 152 -0.54 -1.20 -4.49
CA ILE A 152 0.71 -1.80 -4.04
C ILE A 152 1.49 -2.33 -5.23
N TYR A 153 2.76 -1.95 -5.38
CA TYR A 153 3.62 -2.51 -6.43
C TYR A 153 4.54 -3.63 -5.91
N SER A 154 4.75 -4.63 -6.76
CA SER A 154 5.48 -5.87 -6.51
C SER A 154 6.23 -6.32 -7.77
N ASN A 155 7.31 -7.09 -7.62
CA ASN A 155 7.92 -7.85 -8.73
C ASN A 155 7.72 -9.37 -8.61
N GLY A 156 6.89 -9.81 -7.66
CA GLY A 156 6.62 -11.20 -7.38
C GLY A 156 7.87 -12.00 -7.01
N LYS A 157 8.85 -11.39 -6.33
CA LYS A 157 10.09 -12.08 -5.90
C LYS A 157 9.81 -13.26 -4.95
N LEU A 158 8.65 -13.25 -4.30
CA LEU A 158 8.19 -14.31 -3.41
C LEU A 158 7.35 -15.39 -4.13
N VAL A 159 7.13 -15.31 -5.45
CA VAL A 159 6.50 -16.39 -6.20
C VAL A 159 7.47 -17.58 -6.26
N ASP A 160 7.15 -18.65 -5.53
CA ASP A 160 7.98 -19.86 -5.45
C ASP A 160 7.88 -20.68 -6.75
N PRO A 161 9.01 -21.08 -7.37
CA PRO A 161 9.03 -21.96 -8.54
C PRO A 161 8.30 -23.30 -8.43
N ALA A 162 8.07 -23.80 -7.21
CA ALA A 162 7.33 -25.02 -6.95
C ALA A 162 5.80 -24.82 -7.00
N GLU A 163 5.32 -23.58 -7.01
CA GLU A 163 3.89 -23.27 -6.95
C GLU A 163 3.19 -23.47 -8.30
N PRO A 164 1.92 -23.91 -8.30
CA PRO A 164 1.21 -24.27 -9.52
C PRO A 164 0.98 -23.08 -10.47
N PHE A 165 1.06 -21.85 -9.98
CA PHE A 165 0.89 -20.60 -10.75
C PHE A 165 2.21 -20.00 -11.24
N TYR A 166 3.36 -20.58 -10.89
CA TYR A 166 4.67 -20.03 -11.27
C TYR A 166 4.85 -19.91 -12.80
N GLY A 167 4.41 -20.92 -13.56
CA GLY A 167 4.54 -20.93 -15.01
C GLY A 167 3.80 -19.77 -15.69
N ASP A 168 2.58 -19.49 -15.23
CA ASP A 168 1.76 -18.38 -15.72
C ASP A 168 2.36 -17.03 -15.31
N PHE A 169 2.86 -16.93 -14.08
CA PHE A 169 3.57 -15.75 -13.59
C PHE A 169 4.80 -15.41 -14.44
N VAL A 170 5.70 -16.38 -14.67
CA VAL A 170 6.90 -16.18 -15.51
C VAL A 170 6.51 -15.81 -16.94
N LYS A 171 5.50 -16.47 -17.51
CA LYS A 171 5.02 -16.16 -18.86
C LYS A 171 4.51 -14.72 -18.95
N PHE A 172 3.70 -14.28 -17.99
CA PHE A 172 3.19 -12.92 -17.95
C PHE A 172 4.32 -11.90 -17.76
N MET A 173 5.23 -12.15 -16.81
CA MET A 173 6.40 -11.30 -16.58
C MET A 173 7.24 -11.15 -17.85
N ASN A 174 7.51 -12.23 -18.58
CA ASN A 174 8.26 -12.18 -19.85
C ASN A 174 7.58 -11.32 -20.93
N VAL A 175 6.25 -11.20 -20.90
CA VAL A 175 5.51 -10.32 -21.82
C VAL A 175 5.63 -8.87 -21.38
N VAL A 176 5.40 -8.57 -20.10
CA VAL A 176 5.46 -7.17 -19.60
C VAL A 176 6.89 -6.62 -19.54
N THR A 177 7.90 -7.50 -19.46
CA THR A 177 9.32 -7.14 -19.50
C THR A 177 9.87 -7.04 -20.93
N TYR A 178 9.11 -7.44 -21.96
CA TYR A 178 9.64 -7.60 -23.30
C TYR A 178 10.24 -6.28 -23.83
N GLY A 179 11.53 -6.32 -24.18
CA GLY A 179 12.27 -5.14 -24.66
C GLY A 179 12.60 -4.10 -23.57
N ARG A 180 12.43 -4.41 -22.28
CA ARG A 180 12.79 -3.56 -21.15
C ARG A 180 14.05 -4.07 -20.44
N PRO A 181 14.81 -3.19 -19.76
CA PRO A 181 15.87 -3.63 -18.86
C PRO A 181 15.28 -4.58 -17.80
N GLY A 182 15.97 -5.68 -17.50
CA GLY A 182 15.60 -6.57 -16.39
C GLY A 182 16.20 -6.10 -15.06
N GLY A 183 15.75 -6.70 -13.96
CA GLY A 183 16.32 -6.51 -12.62
C GLY A 183 15.29 -6.09 -11.57
N GLU A 184 15.77 -5.75 -10.37
CA GLU A 184 14.89 -5.40 -9.24
C GLU A 184 14.02 -4.17 -9.51
N HIS A 185 14.48 -3.26 -10.38
CA HIS A 185 13.75 -2.05 -10.76
C HIS A 185 12.66 -2.28 -11.82
N TRP A 186 12.65 -3.40 -12.56
CA TRP A 186 11.86 -3.48 -13.80
C TRP A 186 11.40 -4.87 -14.24
N PRO A 187 10.16 -4.97 -14.75
CA PRO A 187 8.98 -4.16 -14.47
C PRO A 187 8.30 -4.62 -13.19
N LYS A 188 7.54 -3.71 -12.57
CA LYS A 188 6.64 -4.03 -11.46
C LYS A 188 5.23 -4.30 -11.97
N LEU A 189 4.51 -5.14 -11.26
CA LEU A 189 3.06 -5.29 -11.33
C LEU A 189 2.46 -4.61 -10.10
N SER A 190 1.18 -4.22 -10.17
CA SER A 190 0.43 -4.09 -8.92
C SER A 190 0.22 -5.46 -8.27
N LEU A 191 -0.04 -5.49 -6.97
CA LEU A 191 -0.42 -6.73 -6.28
C LEU A 191 -1.73 -7.27 -6.88
N LEU A 192 -2.65 -6.40 -7.30
CA LEU A 192 -3.87 -6.81 -7.99
C LEU A 192 -3.58 -7.45 -9.36
N GLU A 193 -2.67 -6.88 -10.16
CA GLU A 193 -2.21 -7.51 -11.41
C GLU A 193 -1.59 -8.90 -11.12
N THR A 194 -0.82 -9.03 -10.02
CA THR A 194 -0.26 -10.31 -9.59
C THR A 194 -1.35 -11.33 -9.26
N MET A 195 -2.40 -10.92 -8.53
CA MET A 195 -3.56 -11.77 -8.25
C MET A 195 -4.28 -12.17 -9.53
N GLY A 196 -4.45 -11.25 -10.49
CA GLY A 196 -5.02 -11.55 -11.80
C GLY A 196 -4.25 -12.61 -12.61
N VAL A 197 -2.96 -12.81 -12.34
CA VAL A 197 -2.18 -13.93 -12.91
C VAL A 197 -2.38 -15.21 -12.10
N ILE A 198 -2.55 -15.10 -10.78
CA ILE A 198 -2.86 -16.20 -9.87
C ILE A 198 -4.38 -16.40 -9.82
N ILE A 199 -4.96 -16.88 -10.92
CA ILE A 199 -6.41 -16.86 -11.20
C ILE A 199 -7.31 -17.48 -10.10
N ARG A 200 -6.80 -18.45 -9.31
CA ARG A 200 -7.61 -19.19 -8.34
C ARG A 200 -7.46 -18.62 -6.93
N GLU A 201 -8.58 -18.35 -6.26
CA GLU A 201 -8.60 -17.79 -4.89
C GLU A 201 -7.75 -18.59 -3.89
N ASP A 202 -7.74 -19.93 -3.97
CA ASP A 202 -6.92 -20.76 -3.08
C ASP A 202 -5.40 -20.53 -3.30
N HIS A 203 -4.99 -20.26 -4.53
CA HIS A 203 -3.63 -19.91 -4.88
C HIS A 203 -3.29 -18.45 -4.53
N GLU A 204 -4.22 -17.51 -4.71
CA GLU A 204 -4.06 -16.11 -4.26
C GLU A 204 -3.79 -16.09 -2.76
N MET A 205 -4.61 -16.79 -1.99
CA MET A 205 -4.46 -16.89 -0.53
C MET A 205 -3.12 -17.54 -0.13
N LEU A 206 -2.63 -18.51 -0.91
CA LEU A 206 -1.33 -19.12 -0.68
C LEU A 206 -0.20 -18.12 -0.86
N TYR A 207 -0.18 -17.38 -1.97
CA TYR A 207 0.81 -16.33 -2.21
C TYR A 207 0.69 -15.19 -1.19
N LEU A 208 -0.52 -14.71 -0.91
CA LEU A 208 -0.74 -13.63 0.05
C LEU A 208 -0.24 -14.01 1.45
N LYS A 209 -0.40 -15.27 1.86
CA LYS A 209 0.17 -15.77 3.12
C LYS A 209 1.71 -15.72 3.14
N GLN A 210 2.37 -15.93 2.00
CA GLN A 210 3.83 -15.89 1.88
C GLN A 210 4.38 -14.45 1.94
N VAL A 211 3.65 -13.47 1.41
CA VAL A 211 4.09 -12.06 1.42
C VAL A 211 3.82 -11.34 2.75
N LEU A 212 3.02 -11.93 3.64
CA LEU A 212 2.80 -11.37 4.97
C LEU A 212 4.13 -11.27 5.75
N PRO A 213 4.32 -10.21 6.55
CA PRO A 213 5.48 -10.09 7.44
C PRO A 213 5.47 -11.22 8.48
N ARG A 214 6.54 -11.37 9.25
CA ARG A 214 6.71 -12.41 10.29
C ARG A 214 5.81 -12.25 11.53
N TRP A 215 4.50 -12.07 11.33
CA TRP A 215 3.48 -12.00 12.39
C TRP A 215 3.49 -13.23 13.30
N ASP A 216 3.91 -14.37 12.75
CA ASP A 216 4.02 -15.65 13.43
C ASP A 216 5.04 -15.61 14.58
N ARG A 217 6.10 -14.80 14.42
CA ARG A 217 7.15 -14.58 15.42
C ARG A 217 6.95 -13.30 16.22
N THR A 218 6.20 -12.33 15.69
CA THR A 218 5.98 -11.02 16.34
C THR A 218 4.87 -11.07 17.40
N PHE A 219 3.75 -11.75 17.13
CA PHE A 219 2.61 -11.77 18.05
C PHE A 219 2.56 -13.06 18.89
N PRO A 220 2.25 -12.96 20.20
CA PRO A 220 2.19 -14.13 21.07
C PRO A 220 1.05 -15.09 20.67
N PRO A 221 1.09 -16.37 21.08
CA PRO A 221 0.07 -17.37 20.72
C PRO A 221 -1.36 -17.02 21.17
N ALA A 222 -1.52 -16.08 22.10
CA ALA A 222 -2.82 -15.57 22.54
C ALA A 222 -3.56 -14.75 21.45
N TYR A 223 -2.87 -14.31 20.40
CA TYR A 223 -3.49 -13.62 19.28
C TYR A 223 -4.03 -14.59 18.24
N ARG A 224 -5.33 -14.45 17.93
CA ARG A 224 -5.93 -15.03 16.72
C ARG A 224 -5.46 -14.23 15.51
N VAL A 225 -5.06 -14.93 14.45
CA VAL A 225 -4.62 -14.29 13.20
C VAL A 225 -5.51 -14.73 12.06
N GLU A 226 -6.04 -13.76 11.33
CA GLU A 226 -6.98 -13.97 10.24
C GLU A 226 -6.51 -13.27 8.98
N MET A 227 -6.93 -13.82 7.84
CA MET A 227 -6.74 -13.22 6.53
C MET A 227 -8.07 -13.21 5.79
N GLN A 228 -8.36 -12.10 5.11
CA GLN A 228 -9.55 -11.92 4.30
C GLN A 228 -9.16 -11.33 2.96
N LEU A 229 -9.74 -11.85 1.89
CA LEU A 229 -9.58 -11.33 0.53
C LEU A 229 -10.92 -10.75 0.06
N ASN A 230 -10.96 -9.46 -0.26
CA ASN A 230 -12.19 -8.72 -0.56
C ASN A 230 -13.28 -8.98 0.50
N ASP A 231 -14.50 -9.27 0.07
CA ASP A 231 -15.63 -9.62 0.94
C ASP A 231 -15.76 -11.14 1.17
N SER A 232 -14.71 -11.92 0.87
CA SER A 232 -14.70 -13.37 1.10
C SER A 232 -14.70 -13.72 2.59
N VAL A 233 -14.91 -15.01 2.88
CA VAL A 233 -14.92 -15.52 4.25
C VAL A 233 -13.53 -15.42 4.86
N LYS A 234 -13.45 -14.80 6.04
CA LYS A 234 -12.22 -14.75 6.86
C LYS A 234 -11.65 -16.14 7.08
N LYS A 235 -10.38 -16.33 6.69
CA LYS A 235 -9.63 -17.56 6.92
C LYS A 235 -8.75 -17.39 8.16
N VAL A 236 -8.81 -18.35 9.07
CA VAL A 236 -7.97 -18.35 10.27
C VAL A 236 -6.60 -18.89 9.90
N LEU A 237 -5.56 -18.06 10.06
CA LEU A 237 -4.16 -18.47 9.88
C LEU A 237 -3.57 -19.07 11.16
N ARG A 238 -3.98 -18.55 12.32
CA ARG A 238 -3.61 -19.07 13.64
C ARG A 238 -4.80 -18.94 14.60
N PRO A 239 -5.30 -20.04 15.20
CA PRO A 239 -6.32 -19.96 16.25
C PRO A 239 -5.70 -19.45 17.55
N ALA A 240 -6.53 -18.97 18.46
CA ALA A 240 -6.14 -18.64 19.83
C ALA A 240 -7.20 -19.13 20.82
N ALA A 241 -6.75 -19.45 22.03
CA ALA A 241 -7.63 -19.93 23.11
C ALA A 241 -8.41 -18.77 23.76
N GLY A 242 -9.56 -19.10 24.35
CA GLY A 242 -10.45 -18.14 25.03
C GLY A 242 -11.70 -17.78 24.23
N TRP A 243 -12.66 -17.12 24.88
CA TRP A 243 -13.94 -16.74 24.27
C TRP A 243 -13.76 -15.60 23.25
N HIS A 244 -12.96 -14.58 23.58
CA HIS A 244 -12.72 -13.41 22.72
C HIS A 244 -11.24 -13.06 22.68
N PRO A 245 -10.39 -13.87 22.02
CA PRO A 245 -8.98 -13.58 21.91
C PRO A 245 -8.76 -12.28 21.11
N PRO A 246 -7.71 -11.49 21.44
CA PRO A 246 -7.31 -10.37 20.60
C PRO A 246 -6.99 -10.88 19.19
N THR A 247 -7.46 -10.15 18.18
CA THR A 247 -7.36 -10.59 16.78
C THR A 247 -6.52 -9.64 15.95
N LEU A 248 -5.63 -10.19 15.12
CA LEU A 248 -4.95 -9.48 14.03
C LEU A 248 -5.55 -9.94 12.70
N THR A 249 -6.15 -9.02 11.96
CA THR A 249 -6.75 -9.30 10.65
C THR A 249 -5.95 -8.63 9.54
N PHE A 250 -5.45 -9.42 8.60
CA PHE A 250 -4.93 -8.93 7.32
C PHE A 250 -6.05 -8.95 6.29
N HIS A 251 -6.43 -7.79 5.76
CA HIS A 251 -7.50 -7.64 4.80
C HIS A 251 -6.93 -7.14 3.47
N PHE A 252 -7.00 -7.96 2.44
CA PHE A 252 -6.59 -7.60 1.09
C PHE A 252 -7.84 -7.19 0.32
N VAL A 253 -7.85 -6.00 -0.27
CA VAL A 253 -8.97 -5.47 -1.05
C VAL A 253 -8.44 -5.08 -2.42
N ASP A 254 -9.17 -5.38 -3.49
CA ASP A 254 -8.77 -5.06 -4.85
C ASP A 254 -8.42 -3.58 -5.00
N SER A 255 -9.31 -2.71 -4.52
CA SER A 255 -9.17 -1.26 -4.60
C SER A 255 -9.89 -0.54 -3.46
N ALA A 256 -9.43 0.67 -3.13
CA ALA A 256 -10.13 1.56 -2.21
C ALA A 256 -11.54 1.97 -2.71
N LEU A 257 -11.79 1.86 -4.01
CA LEU A 257 -13.11 2.09 -4.61
C LEU A 257 -14.17 1.13 -4.06
N ASN A 258 -13.80 -0.13 -3.81
CA ASN A 258 -14.72 -1.15 -3.30
C ASN A 258 -15.26 -0.81 -1.90
N LEU A 259 -14.51 -0.01 -1.12
CA LEU A 259 -14.95 0.46 0.20
C LEU A 259 -15.68 1.80 0.14
N SER A 260 -15.49 2.57 -0.93
CA SER A 260 -16.11 3.88 -1.13
C SER A 260 -17.58 3.78 -1.54
N ASP A 261 -17.95 2.69 -2.21
CA ASP A 261 -19.30 2.42 -2.71
C ASP A 261 -20.20 1.68 -1.69
N MET A 262 -19.68 1.34 -0.50
CA MET A 262 -20.51 0.77 0.56
C MET A 262 -21.42 1.85 1.18
N PRO A 263 -22.74 1.61 1.29
CA PRO A 263 -23.63 2.52 2.00
C PRO A 263 -23.12 2.70 3.43
N ARG A 264 -22.87 3.96 3.84
CA ARG A 264 -22.55 4.24 5.24
C ARG A 264 -23.65 3.65 6.11
N PRO A 265 -23.34 2.82 7.13
CA PRO A 265 -24.35 2.44 8.09
C PRO A 265 -24.92 3.74 8.67
N HIS A 266 -26.23 3.93 8.54
CA HIS A 266 -26.94 5.03 9.18
C HIS A 266 -26.60 4.95 10.68
N GLY A 267 -25.88 5.97 11.16
CA GLY A 267 -25.59 6.10 12.59
C GLY A 267 -26.90 6.15 13.36
N ASN A 268 -26.96 5.38 14.45
CA ASN A 268 -27.93 5.61 15.52
C ASN A 268 -27.62 6.92 16.25
#